data_AF-A0A959S5K1-F1
#
_entry.id   AF-A0A959S5K1-F1
#
_cell.length_a   1.000
_cell.length_b   1.000
_cell.length_c   1.000
_cell.angle_alpha   90.00
_cell.angle_beta   90.00
_cell.angle_gamma   90.00
#
_symmetry.space_group_name_H-M   'P 1'
#
loop_
_entity.id
_entity.type
_entity.pdbx_description
1 polymer ?
#
loop_
_entity_poly.entity_id
_entity_poly.type
_entity_poly.pdbx_seq_one_letter_code
_entity_poly.pdbx_strand_id
1 'polypeptide(L)' 'MLDYYKTVLGKVSFDPTLFRKELRKAFKHLLEDEKIQLRDWLQESSYL' A
#
# COMPACT_ATOMS: atom_id res chain seq x y z
N MET A 1 5.49 6.12 8.26
CA MET A 1 4.16 5.44 8.23
C MET A 1 4.08 4.43 7.09
N LEU A 2 4.93 4.56 6.07
CA LEU A 2 5.02 3.65 4.93
C LEU A 2 5.13 2.15 5.31
N ASP A 3 6.07 1.76 6.17
CA ASP A 3 6.32 0.34 6.51
C ASP A 3 5.13 -0.34 7.18
N TYR A 4 4.36 0.41 7.98
CA TYR A 4 3.11 -0.05 8.55
C TYR A 4 2.13 -0.43 7.43
N TYR A 5 1.93 0.45 6.44
CA TYR A 5 1.04 0.18 5.33
C TYR A 5 1.55 -0.93 4.41
N LYS A 6 2.86 -1.03 4.14
CA LYS A 6 3.44 -2.18 3.41
C LYS A 6 3.12 -3.50 4.11
N THR A 7 3.27 -3.55 5.43
CA THR A 7 2.95 -4.74 6.23
C THR A 7 1.46 -5.08 6.17
N VAL A 8 0.58 -4.09 6.33
CA VAL A 8 -0.88 -4.30 6.25
C VAL A 8 -1.28 -4.79 4.86
N LEU A 9 -0.83 -4.10 3.80
CA LEU A 9 -1.11 -4.44 2.41
C LEU A 9 -0.63 -5.85 2.05
N GLY A 10 0.58 -6.23 2.48
CA GLY A 10 1.08 -7.58 2.30
C GLY A 10 0.18 -8.63 2.95
N LYS A 11 -0.29 -8.38 4.18
CA LYS A 11 -1.19 -9.29 4.91
C LYS A 11 -2.57 -9.44 4.26
N VAL A 12 -3.10 -8.39 3.63
CA VAL A 12 -4.44 -8.40 3.03
C VAL A 12 -4.44 -8.60 1.52
N SER A 13 -3.28 -8.89 0.93
CA SER A 13 -3.09 -9.03 -0.52
C SER A 13 -3.94 -10.13 -1.17
N PHE A 14 -4.37 -11.12 -0.39
CA PHE A 14 -5.24 -12.22 -0.85
C PHE A 14 -6.71 -11.80 -1.04
N ASP A 15 -7.15 -10.69 -0.44
CA ASP A 15 -8.52 -10.17 -0.56
C ASP A 15 -8.51 -8.85 -1.33
N PRO A 16 -8.92 -8.83 -2.63
CA PRO A 16 -8.89 -7.62 -3.45
C PRO A 16 -9.76 -6.48 -2.91
N THR A 17 -10.84 -6.80 -2.18
CA THR A 17 -11.74 -5.80 -1.61
C THR A 17 -11.11 -5.14 -0.40
N LEU A 18 -10.52 -5.94 0.49
CA LEU A 18 -9.82 -5.43 1.67
C LEU A 18 -8.54 -4.71 1.28
N PHE A 19 -7.77 -5.24 0.33
CA PHE A 19 -6.56 -4.61 -0.20
C PHE A 19 -6.85 -3.21 -0.73
N ARG A 20 -7.87 -3.03 -1.57
CA ARG A 20 -8.24 -1.70 -2.09
C ARG A 20 -8.65 -0.72 -0.98
N LYS A 21 -9.29 -1.22 0.09
CA LYS A 21 -9.67 -0.39 1.25
C LYS A 21 -8.43 0.10 2.01
N GLU A 22 -7.51 -0.80 2.32
CA GLU A 22 -6.26 -0.45 3.03
C GLU A 22 -5.33 0.41 2.17
N LEU A 23 -5.28 0.15 0.86
CA LEU A 23 -4.52 0.97 -0.08
C LEU A 23 -5.02 2.41 -0.09
N ARG A 24 -6.34 2.61 -0.12
CA ARG A 24 -6.94 3.94 -0.02
C ARG A 24 -6.63 4.62 1.30
N LYS A 25 -6.54 3.88 2.40
CA LYS A 25 -6.11 4.44 3.70
C LYS A 25 -4.65 4.87 3.65
N ALA A 26 -3.77 4.07 3.05
CA ALA A 26 -2.36 4.40 2.88
C ALA A 26 -2.19 5.74 2.16
N PHE A 27 -2.80 5.91 0.98
CA PHE A 27 -2.71 7.16 0.21
C PHE A 27 -3.31 8.40 0.90
N LYS A 28 -4.19 8.22 1.90
CA LYS A 28 -4.73 9.33 2.70
C LYS A 28 -3.82 9.77 3.83
N HIS A 29 -2.97 8.87 4.36
CA HIS A 29 -2.17 9.12 5.56
C HIS A 29 -0.68 9.33 5.27
N LEU A 30 -0.19 8.82 4.13
CA LEU A 30 1.19 8.98 3.72
C LEU A 30 1.46 10.39 3.18
N LEU A 31 2.66 10.87 3.44
CA LEU A 31 3.21 12.07 2.80
C LEU A 31 3.49 11.81 1.31
N GLU A 32 3.73 12.87 0.54
CA GLU A 32 3.86 12.76 -0.92
C GLU A 32 5.06 11.89 -1.34
N ASP A 33 6.19 12.03 -0.65
CA ASP A 33 7.38 11.19 -0.81
C ASP A 33 7.10 9.72 -0.45
N GLU A 34 6.41 9.46 0.66
CA GLU A 34 6.01 8.11 1.04
C GLU A 34 5.04 7.47 0.04
N LYS A 35 4.15 8.26 -0.59
CA LYS A 35 3.24 7.76 -1.65
C LYS A 35 4.01 7.32 -2.90
N ILE A 36 5.06 8.05 -3.27
CA ILE A 36 5.93 7.67 -4.39
C ILE A 36 6.60 6.34 -4.07
N GLN A 37 7.23 6.24 -2.89
CA GLN A 37 7.86 5.00 -2.44
C GLN A 37 6.87 3.83 -2.31
N LEU A 38 5.61 4.10 -1.94
CA LEU A 38 4.57 3.07 -1.93
C LEU A 38 4.22 2.60 -3.34
N ARG A 39 4.15 3.49 -4.33
CA ARG A 39 3.90 3.12 -5.72
C ARG A 39 5.00 2.25 -6.29
N ASP A 40 6.25 2.62 -6.06
CA ASP A 40 7.42 1.85 -6.51
C ASP A 40 7.37 0.44 -5.92
N TRP A 41 7.10 0.35 -4.61
CA TRP A 41 6.96 -0.93 -3.94
C TRP A 41 5.80 -1.79 -4.47
N LEU A 42 4.65 -1.19 -4.81
CA LEU A 42 3.52 -1.92 -5.39
C LEU A 42 3.87 -2.51 -6.77
N GLN A 43 4.63 -1.77 -7.58
CA GLN A 43 5.10 -2.23 -8.89
C GLN A 43 6.15 -3.34 -8.74
N GLU A 44 7.10 -3.19 -7.83
CA GLU A 44 8.11 -4.22 -7.52
C GLU A 44 7.48 -5.51 -6.99
N SER A 45 6.43 -5.38 -6.18
CA SER A 45 5.75 -6.51 -5.54
C SER A 45 4.65 -7.14 -6.43
N SER A 46 4.53 -6.74 -7.69
CA SER A 46 3.49 -7.20 -8.65
C SER A 46 2.04 -7.06 -8.14
N TYR A 47 1.78 -6.05 -7.30
CA TYR A 47 0.41 -5.69 -6.91
C TYR A 47 -0.26 -4.76 -7.94
N LEU A 48 0.54 -4.20 -8.85
CA LEU A 48 0.16 -3.45 -10.05
C LEU A 48 0.64 -4.20 -11.29
#